data_AF-A0A2J7QFK2-F1
#
_entry.id   AF-A0A2J7QFK2-F1
#
_cell.length_a   1.000
_cell.length_b   1.000
_cell.length_c   1.000
_cell.angle_alpha   90.00
_cell.angle_beta   90.00
_cell.angle_gamma   90.00
#
_symmetry.space_group_name_H-M   'P 1'
#
loop_
_entity.id
_entity.type
_entity.pdbx_description
1 polymer ?
#
loop_
_entity_poly.entity_id
_entity_poly.type
_entity_poly.pdbx_seq_one_letter_code
_entity_poly.pdbx_strand_id
1 'polypeptide(L)'
;MDGGNYIKEGRDSAKSTCLIFSPNEEAVGALAKSLKLFEKHGVNLLHIESRPSARVPDRYEFMVECAPSGELGIAIETLREHSSYFNIISRNHKDNRDTVPWFPCRIRDLDKFANHILSYGSDLDANHPGFKDPVYRARRKYFADIIYNYKHGEPLPHVDYTEEEIATWGSVFRELIKLYPTHACKEHNHVFPLLIENCGYREDNIPQLQDVSNFLKDCTGFTLRPVAGLLSSRDFLAGLAFRVFHSTQYIRHSSCPLYTPEPDVCHELLGHAPLFADPAFAQFSQEIGLASLGAPDEYIEKLATCFWFTVEFGLCRQDGQLKAFGAGLLSSFGELQYSLSGKPELKPFEPFKTAVQKYPITEYQPIYFVAESFEDAKEKMIKYAHTIPRHFGVRYNPYTQSIELLDSKPQIEGLVDNIHQEMQILLDALRKL
;
A
#
# COMPACT_ATOMS: atom_id res chain seq x y z
N MET A 1 4.69 22.69 12.34
CA MET A 1 3.43 21.95 12.59
C MET A 1 3.81 20.68 13.33
N ASP A 2 3.16 20.36 14.45
CA ASP A 2 3.47 19.15 15.21
C ASP A 2 3.21 17.91 14.33
N GLY A 3 4.28 17.18 14.03
CA GLY A 3 4.34 16.21 12.95
C GLY A 3 3.84 14.80 13.30
N GLY A 4 2.81 14.41 12.55
CA GLY A 4 2.40 13.05 12.26
C GLY A 4 1.66 13.08 10.92
N ASN A 5 2.15 12.36 9.91
CA ASN A 5 1.62 12.38 8.53
C ASN A 5 0.48 11.38 8.32
N TYR A 6 -0.38 11.18 9.32
CA TYR A 6 -1.60 10.42 9.06
C TYR A 6 -2.48 11.22 8.08
N ILE A 7 -2.49 10.77 6.82
CA ILE A 7 -3.34 11.33 5.79
C ILE A 7 -4.70 10.67 5.96
N LYS A 8 -5.60 11.37 6.65
CA LYS A 8 -6.98 10.93 6.91
C LYS A 8 -7.71 10.69 5.60
N GLU A 9 -8.52 9.62 5.56
CA GLU A 9 -9.44 9.40 4.44
C GLU A 9 -10.31 10.64 4.20
N GLY A 10 -10.43 11.02 2.92
CA GLY A 10 -11.35 12.06 2.47
C GLY A 10 -12.82 11.64 2.64
N ARG A 11 -13.75 12.55 2.35
CA ARG A 11 -15.18 12.19 2.31
C ARG A 11 -15.41 11.23 1.15
N ASP A 12 -15.82 10.01 1.46
CA ASP A 12 -16.31 9.06 0.45
C ASP A 12 -17.48 9.68 -0.31
N SER A 13 -17.37 9.75 -1.63
CA SER A 13 -18.42 10.28 -2.49
C SER A 13 -19.60 9.32 -2.62
N ALA A 14 -19.38 8.01 -2.42
CA ALA A 14 -20.42 6.98 -2.50
C ALA A 14 -21.16 6.78 -1.17
N LYS A 15 -20.47 6.96 -0.03
CA LYS A 15 -20.99 6.68 1.32
C LYS A 15 -21.68 5.31 1.42
N SER A 16 -21.18 4.32 0.69
CA SER A 16 -21.81 3.00 0.60
C SER A 16 -21.45 2.13 1.81
N THR A 17 -22.32 1.17 2.10
CA THR A 17 -22.11 0.15 3.14
C THR A 17 -22.19 -1.22 2.49
N CYS A 18 -21.12 -1.99 2.58
CA CYS A 18 -21.09 -3.37 2.10
C CYS A 18 -21.49 -4.31 3.23
N LEU A 19 -22.50 -5.12 2.99
CA LEU A 19 -22.97 -6.16 3.90
C LEU A 19 -22.54 -7.50 3.34
N ILE A 20 -21.84 -8.31 4.14
CA ILE A 20 -21.52 -9.70 3.82
C ILE A 20 -22.33 -10.58 4.74
N PHE A 21 -23.15 -11.47 4.20
CA PHE A 21 -23.97 -12.34 5.02
C PHE A 21 -24.22 -13.71 4.37
N SER A 22 -24.44 -14.71 5.21
CA SER A 22 -24.92 -16.03 4.83
C SER A 22 -26.24 -16.28 5.57
N PRO A 23 -27.38 -16.55 4.88
CA PRO A 23 -28.65 -16.83 5.54
C PRO A 23 -28.59 -18.05 6.48
N ASN A 24 -29.50 -18.12 7.46
CA ASN A 24 -29.61 -19.28 8.36
C ASN A 24 -29.94 -20.59 7.62
N GLU A 25 -30.77 -20.52 6.59
CA GLU A 25 -31.22 -21.67 5.80
C GLU A 25 -30.97 -21.46 4.30
N GLU A 26 -30.36 -22.45 3.66
CA GLU A 26 -30.21 -22.51 2.22
C GLU A 26 -31.49 -23.13 1.68
N ALA A 27 -32.31 -22.30 1.03
CA ALA A 27 -33.61 -22.69 0.54
C ALA A 27 -33.92 -21.94 -0.75
N VAL A 28 -34.86 -22.48 -1.53
CA VAL A 28 -35.34 -21.83 -2.74
C VAL A 28 -35.79 -20.41 -2.42
N GLY A 29 -35.15 -19.44 -3.07
CA GLY A 29 -35.43 -18.01 -2.90
C GLY A 29 -34.81 -17.36 -1.66
N ALA A 30 -33.84 -17.98 -0.98
CA ALA A 30 -33.16 -17.38 0.18
C ALA A 30 -32.61 -15.98 -0.14
N LEU A 31 -31.84 -15.82 -1.22
CA LEU A 31 -31.37 -14.51 -1.68
C LEU A 31 -32.54 -13.56 -1.95
N ALA A 32 -33.55 -13.99 -2.69
CA ALA A 32 -34.70 -13.13 -3.02
C ALA A 32 -35.45 -12.66 -1.76
N LYS A 33 -35.56 -13.49 -0.72
CA LYS A 33 -36.13 -13.12 0.58
C LYS A 33 -35.26 -12.06 1.27
N SER A 34 -33.94 -12.22 1.28
CA SER A 34 -33.01 -11.22 1.81
C SER A 34 -33.09 -9.90 1.02
N LEU A 35 -33.19 -9.94 -0.31
CA LEU A 35 -33.29 -8.73 -1.13
C LEU A 35 -34.60 -7.96 -0.92
N LYS A 36 -35.72 -8.66 -0.69
CA LYS A 36 -37.01 -8.04 -0.34
C LYS A 36 -36.96 -7.22 0.95
N LEU A 37 -36.05 -7.53 1.86
CA LEU A 37 -35.86 -6.74 3.07
C LEU A 37 -35.38 -5.32 2.75
N PHE A 38 -34.43 -5.18 1.82
CA PHE A 38 -33.94 -3.88 1.39
C PHE A 38 -35.03 -3.08 0.66
N GLU A 39 -35.80 -3.74 -0.21
CA GLU A 39 -36.95 -3.13 -0.88
C GLU A 39 -37.98 -2.61 0.14
N LYS A 40 -38.35 -3.43 1.14
CA LYS A 40 -39.30 -3.08 2.20
C LYS A 40 -38.88 -1.83 2.98
N HIS A 41 -37.58 -1.67 3.22
CA HIS A 41 -37.02 -0.55 3.98
C HIS A 41 -36.54 0.61 3.08
N GLY A 42 -36.84 0.59 1.78
CA GLY A 42 -36.49 1.65 0.84
C GLY A 42 -34.99 1.83 0.65
N VAL A 43 -34.20 0.77 0.84
CA VAL A 43 -32.73 0.79 0.71
C VAL A 43 -32.36 0.42 -0.72
N ASN A 44 -31.67 1.34 -1.41
CA ASN A 44 -31.17 1.09 -2.76
C ASN A 44 -29.88 0.27 -2.75
N LEU A 45 -29.79 -0.70 -3.66
CA LEU A 45 -28.64 -1.58 -3.82
C LEU A 45 -27.80 -1.13 -5.02
N LEU A 46 -26.50 -0.95 -4.80
CA LEU A 46 -25.53 -0.53 -5.81
C LEU A 46 -24.87 -1.73 -6.49
N HIS A 47 -24.66 -2.80 -5.74
CA HIS A 47 -24.01 -4.02 -6.21
C HIS A 47 -24.49 -5.24 -5.41
N ILE A 48 -24.60 -6.39 -6.09
CA ILE A 48 -24.94 -7.67 -5.47
C ILE A 48 -24.04 -8.74 -6.06
N GLU A 49 -23.33 -9.47 -5.21
CA GLU A 49 -22.50 -10.61 -5.57
C GLU A 49 -22.87 -11.81 -4.71
N SER A 50 -22.92 -13.01 -5.30
CA SER A 50 -23.09 -14.28 -4.57
C SER A 50 -21.93 -15.21 -4.85
N ARG A 51 -21.38 -15.85 -3.81
CA ARG A 51 -20.28 -16.83 -3.93
C ARG A 51 -20.51 -18.02 -3.00
N PRO A 52 -19.98 -19.21 -3.33
CA PRO A 52 -19.92 -20.31 -2.37
C PRO A 52 -19.24 -19.83 -1.08
N SER A 53 -19.82 -20.14 0.07
CA SER A 53 -19.27 -19.71 1.36
C SER A 53 -17.97 -20.44 1.64
N ALA A 54 -16.96 -19.68 2.04
CA ALA A 54 -15.70 -20.23 2.54
C ALA A 54 -15.83 -20.69 4.01
N ARG A 55 -16.89 -20.28 4.71
CA ARG A 55 -17.09 -20.47 6.16
C ARG A 55 -18.08 -21.58 6.49
N VAL A 56 -19.09 -21.77 5.65
CA VAL A 56 -20.16 -22.74 5.86
C VAL A 56 -20.27 -23.63 4.61
N PRO A 57 -19.94 -24.92 4.70
CA PRO A 57 -20.05 -25.85 3.58
C PRO A 57 -21.47 -25.86 2.97
N ASP A 58 -21.54 -25.99 1.65
CA ASP A 58 -22.79 -26.07 0.88
C ASP A 58 -23.73 -24.85 1.02
N ARG A 59 -23.20 -23.69 1.41
CA ARG A 59 -23.94 -22.43 1.51
C ARG A 59 -23.40 -21.37 0.56
N TYR A 60 -24.20 -20.33 0.36
CA TYR A 60 -23.76 -19.11 -0.33
C TYR A 60 -23.59 -17.93 0.64
N GLU A 61 -22.55 -17.15 0.39
CA GLU A 61 -22.39 -15.81 0.94
C GLU A 61 -22.83 -14.77 -0.08
N PHE A 62 -23.56 -13.78 0.41
CA PHE A 62 -24.02 -12.64 -0.37
C PHE A 62 -23.31 -11.39 0.09
N MET A 63 -22.75 -10.66 -0.87
CA MET A 63 -22.15 -9.35 -0.69
C MET A 63 -23.06 -8.32 -1.34
N VAL A 64 -23.62 -7.43 -0.53
CA VAL A 64 -24.58 -6.42 -0.98
C VAL A 64 -24.04 -5.05 -0.63
N GLU A 65 -23.79 -4.23 -1.64
CA GLU A 65 -23.39 -2.84 -1.47
C GLU A 65 -24.64 -1.96 -1.46
N CYS A 66 -24.88 -1.27 -0.35
CA CYS A 66 -26.05 -0.43 -0.11
C CYS A 66 -25.69 1.05 -0.26
N ALA A 67 -26.54 1.82 -0.93
CA ALA A 67 -26.49 3.28 -0.88
C ALA A 67 -26.98 3.79 0.49
N PRO A 68 -26.55 4.98 0.95
CA PRO A 68 -27.03 5.59 2.20
C PRO A 68 -28.48 6.11 2.04
N SER A 69 -29.42 5.19 1.93
CA SER A 69 -30.82 5.43 1.58
C SER A 69 -31.76 4.61 2.45
N GLY A 70 -33.00 5.09 2.60
CA GLY A 70 -34.03 4.41 3.38
C GLY A 70 -33.63 4.17 4.85
N GLU A 71 -34.22 3.14 5.44
CA GLU A 71 -33.97 2.71 6.82
C GLU A 71 -32.88 1.64 6.89
N LEU A 72 -31.68 1.94 6.37
CA LEU A 72 -30.57 0.99 6.27
C LEU A 72 -30.21 0.33 7.61
N GLY A 73 -30.25 1.07 8.72
CA GLY A 73 -29.99 0.50 10.05
C GLY A 73 -30.97 -0.61 10.45
N ILE A 74 -32.26 -0.45 10.16
CA ILE A 74 -33.29 -1.46 10.48
C ILE A 74 -33.12 -2.68 9.57
N ALA A 75 -32.82 -2.46 8.28
CA ALA A 75 -32.52 -3.53 7.35
C ALA A 75 -31.29 -4.35 7.79
N ILE A 76 -30.24 -3.68 8.28
CA ILE A 76 -29.03 -4.33 8.81
C ILE A 76 -29.36 -5.22 10.02
N GLU A 77 -30.06 -4.69 11.02
CA GLU A 77 -30.38 -5.48 12.22
C GLU A 77 -31.28 -6.67 11.89
N THR A 78 -32.31 -6.46 11.06
CA THR A 78 -33.21 -7.54 10.65
C THR A 78 -32.45 -8.60 9.84
N LEU A 79 -31.55 -8.20 8.95
CA LEU A 79 -30.76 -9.14 8.17
C LEU A 79 -29.79 -9.94 9.04
N ARG A 80 -29.16 -9.29 10.02
CA ARG A 80 -28.26 -9.92 11.00
C ARG A 80 -28.97 -11.03 11.77
N GLU A 81 -30.20 -10.81 12.24
CA GLU A 81 -30.98 -11.82 12.96
C GLU A 81 -31.30 -13.07 12.11
N HIS A 82 -31.40 -12.91 10.78
CA HIS A 82 -31.73 -13.98 9.84
C HIS A 82 -30.51 -14.61 9.16
N SER A 83 -29.30 -14.26 9.62
CA SER A 83 -28.06 -14.70 9.02
C SER A 83 -27.21 -15.51 10.00
N SER A 84 -26.64 -16.61 9.51
CA SER A 84 -25.69 -17.45 10.24
C SER A 84 -24.31 -16.82 10.30
N TYR A 85 -23.99 -15.96 9.34
CA TYR A 85 -22.82 -15.09 9.32
C TYR A 85 -23.25 -13.71 8.85
N PHE A 86 -22.73 -12.66 9.50
CA PHE A 86 -23.04 -11.28 9.14
C PHE A 86 -21.86 -10.36 9.46
N ASN A 87 -21.48 -9.52 8.51
CA ASN A 87 -20.41 -8.54 8.67
C ASN A 87 -20.75 -7.24 7.93
N ILE A 88 -20.40 -6.10 8.53
CA ILE A 88 -20.61 -4.76 7.97
C ILE A 88 -19.24 -4.18 7.65
N ILE A 89 -19.01 -3.88 6.37
CA ILE A 89 -17.79 -3.26 5.88
C ILE A 89 -18.15 -1.88 5.32
N SER A 90 -17.61 -0.81 5.92
CA SER A 90 -17.90 0.55 5.45
C SER A 90 -16.71 1.49 5.64
N ARG A 91 -16.57 2.45 4.72
CA ARG A 91 -15.68 3.61 4.92
C ARG A 91 -16.23 4.54 6.01
N ASN A 92 -17.55 4.59 6.21
CA ASN A 92 -18.20 5.40 7.24
C ASN A 92 -18.36 4.63 8.57
N HIS A 93 -17.25 4.23 9.18
CA HIS A 93 -17.21 3.36 10.36
C HIS A 93 -17.12 4.10 11.71
N LYS A 94 -16.97 5.43 11.70
CA LYS A 94 -16.66 6.23 12.92
C LYS A 94 -17.76 6.22 13.98
N ASP A 95 -19.02 6.08 13.56
CA ASP A 95 -20.17 6.11 14.46
C ASP A 95 -20.72 4.71 14.80
N ASN A 96 -20.07 3.63 14.33
CA ASN A 96 -20.56 2.26 14.53
C ASN A 96 -19.43 1.30 14.92
N ARG A 97 -19.39 0.91 16.20
CA ARG A 97 -18.34 0.03 16.77
C ARG A 97 -18.33 -1.38 16.18
N ASP A 98 -19.44 -1.85 15.61
CA ASP A 98 -19.55 -3.19 15.02
C ASP A 98 -19.23 -3.20 13.53
N THR A 99 -18.72 -2.08 12.98
CA THR A 99 -18.36 -1.95 11.57
C THR A 99 -16.86 -2.12 11.38
N VAL A 100 -16.50 -2.98 10.43
CA VAL A 100 -15.12 -3.12 9.98
C VAL A 100 -14.81 -1.99 8.99
N PRO A 101 -13.72 -1.22 9.18
CA PRO A 101 -13.28 -0.26 8.20
C PRO A 101 -13.10 -0.92 6.84
N TRP A 102 -13.64 -0.31 5.79
CA TRP A 102 -13.56 -0.89 4.44
C TRP A 102 -12.11 -1.07 3.97
N PHE A 103 -11.88 -2.17 3.25
CA PHE A 103 -10.63 -2.45 2.56
C PHE A 103 -10.90 -3.22 1.26
N PRO A 104 -10.03 -3.11 0.24
CA PRO A 104 -10.14 -3.88 -1.00
C PRO A 104 -9.97 -5.38 -0.73
N CYS A 105 -10.83 -6.22 -1.32
CA CYS A 105 -10.73 -7.68 -1.21
C CYS A 105 -10.10 -8.32 -2.45
N ARG A 106 -10.16 -7.65 -3.61
CA ARG A 106 -9.48 -8.05 -4.85
C ARG A 106 -8.51 -6.96 -5.29
N ILE A 107 -7.44 -7.34 -5.97
CA ILE A 107 -6.47 -6.37 -6.51
C ILE A 107 -7.12 -5.30 -7.41
N ARG A 108 -8.19 -5.64 -8.14
CA ARG A 108 -8.97 -4.69 -8.95
C ARG A 108 -9.77 -3.67 -8.14
N ASP A 109 -10.06 -3.95 -6.87
CA ASP A 109 -10.79 -3.00 -6.00
C ASP A 109 -9.95 -1.76 -5.68
N LEU A 110 -8.63 -1.79 -5.94
CA LEU A 110 -7.76 -0.61 -5.86
C LEU A 110 -8.23 0.51 -6.82
N ASP A 111 -8.91 0.17 -7.92
CA ASP A 111 -9.51 1.13 -8.86
C ASP A 111 -10.58 2.02 -8.20
N LYS A 112 -11.16 1.59 -7.07
CA LYS A 112 -12.24 2.31 -6.38
C LYS A 112 -11.77 3.56 -5.65
N PHE A 113 -10.48 3.67 -5.37
CA PHE A 113 -9.93 4.78 -4.59
C PHE A 113 -8.64 5.39 -5.16
N ALA A 114 -8.09 4.84 -6.23
CA ALA A 114 -6.87 5.35 -6.85
C ALA A 114 -6.94 6.85 -7.24
N ASN A 115 -8.15 7.39 -7.43
CA ASN A 115 -8.38 8.80 -7.76
C ASN A 115 -8.75 9.66 -6.53
N HIS A 116 -8.74 9.12 -5.31
CA HIS A 116 -9.01 9.86 -4.07
C HIS A 116 -7.76 10.60 -3.59
N ILE A 117 -7.29 11.53 -4.41
CA ILE A 117 -6.07 12.33 -4.15
C ILE A 117 -6.38 13.40 -3.10
N LEU A 118 -5.53 13.49 -2.07
CA LEU A 118 -5.71 14.41 -0.95
C LEU A 118 -4.76 15.61 -1.02
N SER A 119 -3.56 15.43 -1.56
CA SER A 119 -2.58 16.51 -1.76
C SER A 119 -1.59 16.17 -2.88
N TYR A 120 -0.80 17.17 -3.29
CA TYR A 120 0.27 17.03 -4.30
C TYR A 120 -0.20 16.43 -5.63
N GLY A 121 -1.45 16.74 -6.01
CA GLY A 121 -2.04 16.38 -7.29
C GLY A 121 -1.69 17.38 -8.39
N SER A 122 -2.69 17.83 -9.14
CA SER A 122 -2.54 18.95 -10.09
C SER A 122 -2.46 20.32 -9.40
N ASP A 123 -3.01 20.42 -8.19
CA ASP A 123 -2.98 21.64 -7.39
C ASP A 123 -1.76 21.63 -6.47
N LEU A 124 -0.91 22.65 -6.66
CA LEU A 124 0.35 22.83 -5.94
C LEU A 124 0.17 23.85 -4.81
N ASP A 125 0.84 23.61 -3.69
CA ASP A 125 0.90 24.57 -2.59
C ASP A 125 1.63 25.86 -3.01
N ALA A 126 1.29 26.98 -2.39
CA ALA A 126 1.86 28.30 -2.73
C ALA A 126 3.38 28.41 -2.52
N ASN A 127 3.96 27.55 -1.68
CA ASN A 127 5.39 27.46 -1.42
C ASN A 127 6.12 26.46 -2.35
N HIS A 128 5.40 25.73 -3.21
CA HIS A 128 5.99 24.81 -4.16
C HIS A 128 6.79 25.57 -5.22
N PRO A 129 8.02 25.13 -5.59
CA PRO A 129 8.88 25.86 -6.55
C PRO A 129 8.20 26.10 -7.91
N GLY A 130 7.40 25.15 -8.37
CA GLY A 130 6.60 25.25 -9.59
C GLY A 130 5.25 25.97 -9.46
N PHE A 131 4.89 26.56 -8.31
CA PHE A 131 3.56 27.19 -8.11
C PHE A 131 3.30 28.33 -9.10
N LYS A 132 4.34 29.12 -9.41
CA LYS A 132 4.26 30.25 -10.35
C LYS A 132 4.60 29.88 -11.79
N ASP A 133 4.97 28.64 -12.05
CA ASP A 133 5.32 28.17 -13.39
C ASP A 133 4.06 27.60 -14.09
N PRO A 134 3.51 28.31 -15.11
CA PRO A 134 2.33 27.84 -15.80
C PRO A 134 2.59 26.57 -16.64
N VAL A 135 3.81 26.38 -17.14
CA VAL A 135 4.20 25.21 -17.94
C VAL A 135 4.27 23.98 -17.03
N TYR A 136 4.95 24.09 -15.89
CA TYR A 136 5.02 23.00 -14.91
C TYR A 136 3.64 22.61 -14.37
N ARG A 137 2.77 23.58 -14.08
CA ARG A 137 1.38 23.30 -13.65
C ARG A 137 0.56 22.59 -14.72
N ALA A 138 0.66 23.03 -15.98
CA ALA A 138 0.00 22.35 -17.09
C ALA A 138 0.55 20.92 -17.27
N ARG A 139 1.86 20.75 -17.08
CA ARG A 139 2.52 19.43 -17.14
C ARG A 139 2.07 18.51 -16.01
N ARG A 140 1.91 19.00 -14.78
CA ARG A 140 1.31 18.24 -13.66
C ARG A 140 -0.13 17.84 -13.92
N LYS A 141 -0.93 18.73 -14.53
CA LYS A 141 -2.28 18.39 -14.96
C LYS A 141 -2.28 17.28 -16.04
N TYR A 142 -1.36 17.32 -17.00
CA TYR A 142 -1.19 16.25 -17.99
C TYR A 142 -0.97 14.88 -17.31
N PHE A 143 -0.08 14.80 -16.33
CA PHE A 143 0.14 13.57 -15.56
C PHE A 143 -1.12 13.11 -14.81
N ALA A 144 -1.84 14.03 -14.17
CA ALA A 144 -3.10 13.68 -13.50
C ALA A 144 -4.16 13.16 -14.49
N ASP A 145 -4.28 13.78 -15.66
CA ASP A 145 -5.29 13.46 -16.67
C ASP A 145 -5.04 12.07 -17.32
N ILE A 146 -3.78 11.70 -17.61
CA ILE A 146 -3.47 10.37 -18.18
C ILE A 146 -3.66 9.22 -17.17
N ILE A 147 -3.58 9.52 -15.87
CA ILE A 147 -3.73 8.54 -14.79
C ILE A 147 -5.19 8.36 -14.39
N TYR A 148 -6.01 9.41 -14.50
CA TYR A 148 -7.39 9.43 -14.00
C TYR A 148 -8.25 8.26 -14.51
N ASN A 149 -8.02 7.83 -15.75
CA ASN A 149 -8.77 6.76 -16.38
C ASN A 149 -8.11 5.37 -16.26
N TYR A 150 -6.91 5.26 -15.71
CA TYR A 150 -6.21 3.99 -15.58
C TYR A 150 -7.01 2.98 -14.74
N LYS A 151 -7.15 1.77 -15.27
CA LYS A 151 -7.75 0.63 -14.56
C LYS A 151 -6.77 -0.54 -14.42
N HIS A 152 -6.94 -1.30 -13.36
CA HIS A 152 -6.08 -2.46 -13.11
C HIS A 152 -6.19 -3.47 -14.26
N GLY A 153 -5.02 -3.86 -14.80
CA GLY A 153 -4.89 -4.79 -15.91
C GLY A 153 -4.65 -4.12 -17.26
N GLU A 154 -4.80 -2.80 -17.35
CA GLU A 154 -4.37 -2.02 -18.50
C GLU A 154 -2.85 -1.78 -18.46
N PRO A 155 -2.19 -1.54 -19.61
CA PRO A 155 -0.82 -1.05 -19.63
C PRO A 155 -0.69 0.29 -18.90
N LEU A 156 0.43 0.48 -18.19
CA LEU A 156 0.75 1.75 -17.55
C LEU A 156 0.98 2.84 -18.60
N PRO A 157 0.44 4.07 -18.41
CA PRO A 157 0.59 5.14 -19.38
C PRO A 157 2.06 5.46 -19.67
N HIS A 158 2.42 5.45 -20.94
CA HIS A 158 3.73 5.91 -21.40
C HIS A 158 3.82 7.43 -21.32
N VAL A 159 4.98 7.94 -20.94
CA VAL A 159 5.24 9.37 -20.86
C VAL A 159 6.46 9.74 -21.69
N ASP A 160 6.24 10.61 -22.68
CA ASP A 160 7.32 11.31 -23.37
C ASP A 160 7.84 12.44 -22.47
N TYR A 161 8.89 12.15 -21.70
CA TYR A 161 9.56 13.15 -20.85
C TYR A 161 10.30 14.19 -21.70
N THR A 162 10.27 15.45 -21.28
CA THR A 162 10.97 16.54 -21.98
C THR A 162 12.47 16.47 -21.72
N GLU A 163 13.27 17.15 -22.56
CA GLU A 163 14.72 17.26 -22.36
C GLU A 163 15.08 17.88 -20.99
N GLU A 164 14.29 18.85 -20.51
CA GLU A 164 14.49 19.47 -19.19
C GLU A 164 14.17 18.51 -18.03
N GLU A 165 13.12 17.70 -18.18
CA GLU A 165 12.78 16.65 -17.21
C GLU A 165 13.90 15.60 -17.15
N ILE A 166 14.38 15.14 -18.31
CA ILE A 166 15.50 14.19 -18.40
C ILE A 166 16.79 14.78 -17.81
N ALA A 167 17.10 16.04 -18.06
CA ALA A 167 18.26 16.71 -17.47
C ALA A 167 18.17 16.84 -15.94
N THR A 168 16.96 17.07 -15.42
CA THR A 168 16.68 17.11 -13.97
C THR A 168 16.93 15.73 -13.34
N TRP A 169 16.41 14.66 -13.96
CA TRP A 169 16.68 13.29 -13.56
C TRP A 169 18.18 12.98 -13.57
N GLY A 170 18.87 13.29 -14.67
CA GLY A 170 20.29 13.01 -14.83
C GLY A 170 21.14 13.67 -13.74
N SER A 171 20.76 14.89 -13.32
CA SER A 171 21.41 15.60 -12.21
C SER A 171 21.28 14.84 -10.88
N VAL A 172 20.08 14.32 -10.59
CA VAL A 172 19.80 13.54 -9.36
C VAL A 172 20.50 12.18 -9.41
N PHE A 173 20.35 11.46 -10.53
CA PHE A 173 20.92 10.15 -10.78
C PHE A 173 22.44 10.15 -10.61
N ARG A 174 23.13 11.13 -11.19
CA ARG A 174 24.58 11.26 -11.14
C ARG A 174 25.13 11.44 -9.73
N GLU A 175 24.45 12.21 -8.88
CA GLU A 175 24.91 12.44 -7.50
C GLU A 175 24.64 11.23 -6.59
N LEU A 176 23.48 10.60 -6.72
CA LEU A 176 23.10 9.46 -5.88
C LEU A 176 23.95 8.21 -6.15
N ILE A 177 24.26 7.91 -7.42
CA ILE A 177 25.06 6.73 -7.77
C ILE A 177 26.47 6.78 -7.19
N LYS A 178 27.04 7.97 -7.02
CA LYS A 178 28.35 8.12 -6.34
C LYS A 178 28.28 7.68 -4.88
N LEU A 179 27.11 7.82 -4.24
CA LEU A 179 26.91 7.54 -2.82
C LEU A 179 26.45 6.11 -2.55
N TYR A 180 25.69 5.47 -3.45
CA TYR A 180 25.11 4.14 -3.22
C TYR A 180 26.10 3.06 -2.78
N PRO A 181 27.30 2.91 -3.39
CA PRO A 181 28.25 1.86 -2.98
C PRO A 181 28.67 1.95 -1.51
N THR A 182 28.66 3.16 -0.94
CA THR A 182 29.13 3.42 0.42
C THR A 182 28.00 3.62 1.42
N HIS A 183 26.86 4.15 0.98
CA HIS A 183 25.75 4.56 1.87
C HIS A 183 24.54 3.62 1.82
N ALA A 184 24.21 3.05 0.66
CA ALA A 184 23.03 2.20 0.50
C ALA A 184 23.29 0.78 1.02
N CYS A 185 22.22 0.11 1.46
CA CYS A 185 22.25 -1.31 1.84
C CYS A 185 22.66 -2.22 0.68
N LYS A 186 23.11 -3.44 0.99
CA LYS A 186 23.58 -4.41 0.00
C LYS A 186 22.49 -4.81 -0.98
N GLU A 187 21.22 -4.86 -0.56
CA GLU A 187 20.08 -5.24 -1.39
C GLU A 187 19.83 -4.21 -2.50
N HIS A 188 19.88 -2.91 -2.15
CA HIS A 188 19.84 -1.84 -3.15
C HIS A 188 21.01 -1.97 -4.13
N ASN A 189 22.25 -2.11 -3.63
CA ASN A 189 23.44 -2.25 -4.49
C ASN A 189 23.44 -3.54 -5.33
N HIS A 190 22.72 -4.58 -4.91
CA HIS A 190 22.55 -5.82 -5.67
C HIS A 190 21.56 -5.65 -6.83
N VAL A 191 20.42 -5.00 -6.58
CA VAL A 191 19.35 -4.84 -7.58
C VAL A 191 19.62 -3.70 -8.55
N PHE A 192 20.23 -2.60 -8.12
CA PHE A 192 20.38 -1.39 -8.94
C PHE A 192 21.08 -1.63 -10.29
N PRO A 193 22.16 -2.43 -10.39
CA PRO A 193 22.74 -2.79 -11.69
C PRO A 193 21.76 -3.50 -12.63
N LEU A 194 20.88 -4.35 -12.09
CA LEU A 194 19.86 -5.06 -12.88
C LEU A 194 18.81 -4.09 -13.45
N LEU A 195 18.47 -3.03 -12.70
CA LEU A 195 17.58 -1.97 -13.18
C LEU A 195 18.21 -1.14 -14.31
N ILE A 196 19.53 -0.92 -14.26
CA ILE A 196 20.28 -0.28 -15.37
C ILE A 196 20.20 -1.15 -16.62
N GLU A 197 20.43 -2.46 -16.48
CA GLU A 197 20.46 -3.41 -17.59
C GLU A 197 19.08 -3.68 -18.20
N ASN A 198 18.04 -3.79 -17.39
CA ASN A 198 16.73 -4.31 -17.83
C ASN A 198 15.62 -3.25 -17.89
N CYS A 199 15.74 -2.14 -17.16
CA CYS A 199 14.67 -1.15 -17.01
C CYS A 199 15.06 0.23 -17.57
N GLY A 200 16.21 0.36 -18.21
CA GLY A 200 16.65 1.62 -18.82
C GLY A 200 17.03 2.70 -17.81
N TYR A 201 17.44 2.34 -16.59
CA TYR A 201 17.98 3.29 -15.62
C TYR A 201 19.30 3.84 -16.15
N ARG A 202 19.29 5.07 -16.63
CA ARG A 202 20.48 5.78 -17.12
C ARG A 202 20.37 7.26 -16.79
N GLU A 203 21.52 7.93 -16.81
CA GLU A 203 21.55 9.37 -16.57
C GLU A 203 20.76 10.18 -17.61
N ASP A 204 20.68 9.67 -18.84
CA ASP A 204 20.03 10.30 -19.99
C ASP A 204 18.61 9.78 -20.26
N ASN A 205 18.02 9.02 -19.33
CA ASN A 205 16.72 8.39 -19.54
C ASN A 205 15.95 8.17 -18.23
N ILE A 206 14.73 8.71 -18.16
CA ILE A 206 13.78 8.40 -17.09
C ILE A 206 13.10 7.06 -17.43
N PRO A 207 13.20 6.03 -16.57
CA PRO A 207 12.54 4.75 -16.80
C PRO A 207 11.01 4.89 -16.85
N GLN A 208 10.36 4.11 -17.72
CA GLN A 208 8.91 4.04 -17.78
C GLN A 208 8.39 3.10 -16.69
N LEU A 209 7.29 3.48 -16.03
CA LEU A 209 6.72 2.65 -14.96
C LEU A 209 6.33 1.25 -15.45
N GLN A 210 5.94 1.10 -16.71
CA GLN A 210 5.59 -0.21 -17.30
C GLN A 210 6.75 -1.20 -17.24
N ASP A 211 7.95 -0.77 -17.61
CA ASP A 211 9.12 -1.64 -17.67
C ASP A 211 9.58 -2.01 -16.25
N VAL A 212 9.61 -1.02 -15.35
CA VAL A 212 9.93 -1.24 -13.94
C VAL A 212 8.90 -2.14 -13.27
N SER A 213 7.61 -1.95 -13.53
CA SER A 213 6.55 -2.80 -12.99
C SER A 213 6.64 -4.25 -13.47
N ASN A 214 7.06 -4.47 -14.73
CA ASN A 214 7.25 -5.82 -15.25
C ASN A 214 8.44 -6.50 -14.55
N PHE A 215 9.56 -5.79 -14.42
CA PHE A 215 10.74 -6.28 -13.70
C PHE A 215 10.42 -6.64 -12.24
N LEU A 216 9.74 -5.75 -11.50
CA LEU A 216 9.34 -6.01 -10.12
C LEU A 216 8.40 -7.22 -10.01
N LYS A 217 7.52 -7.41 -10.99
CA LYS A 217 6.60 -8.54 -11.02
C LYS A 217 7.33 -9.85 -11.18
N ASP A 218 8.35 -9.88 -12.03
CA ASP A 218 9.18 -11.06 -12.27
C ASP A 218 10.10 -11.37 -11.08
N CYS A 219 10.56 -10.37 -10.33
CA CYS A 219 11.39 -10.55 -9.14
C CYS A 219 10.59 -11.03 -7.91
N THR A 220 9.53 -10.29 -7.56
CA THR A 220 8.82 -10.47 -6.28
C THR A 220 7.30 -10.41 -6.42
N GLY A 221 6.75 -10.31 -7.63
CA GLY A 221 5.32 -10.10 -7.83
C GLY A 221 4.84 -8.69 -7.48
N PHE A 222 5.74 -7.76 -7.11
CA PHE A 222 5.37 -6.35 -6.95
C PHE A 222 5.02 -5.71 -8.29
N THR A 223 4.05 -4.81 -8.28
CA THR A 223 3.67 -4.03 -9.46
C THR A 223 3.51 -2.56 -9.09
N LEU A 224 3.73 -1.69 -10.08
CA LEU A 224 3.49 -0.27 -9.92
C LEU A 224 2.08 0.05 -10.39
N ARG A 225 1.46 1.02 -9.72
CA ARG A 225 0.19 1.62 -10.11
C ARG A 225 0.39 3.13 -10.18
N PRO A 226 0.01 3.80 -11.28
CA PRO A 226 0.25 5.22 -11.39
C PRO A 226 -0.74 5.96 -10.48
N VAL A 227 -0.26 6.97 -9.78
CA VAL A 227 -1.08 7.82 -8.91
C VAL A 227 -0.76 9.30 -9.17
N ALA A 228 -1.79 10.14 -9.16
CA ALA A 228 -1.63 11.56 -9.49
C ALA A 228 -1.08 12.39 -8.31
N GLY A 229 -1.10 11.86 -7.09
CA GLY A 229 -0.65 12.53 -5.86
C GLY A 229 -0.80 11.62 -4.63
N LEU A 230 -0.86 12.19 -3.44
CA LEU A 230 -0.95 11.39 -2.21
C LEU A 230 -2.36 10.86 -1.94
N LEU A 231 -2.44 9.55 -1.69
CA LEU A 231 -3.62 8.87 -1.18
C LEU A 231 -3.72 9.00 0.33
N SER A 232 -4.86 8.60 0.89
CA SER A 232 -4.97 8.38 2.33
C SER A 232 -3.99 7.29 2.79
N SER A 233 -3.53 7.36 4.04
CA SER A 233 -2.63 6.32 4.56
C SER A 233 -3.28 4.93 4.51
N ARG A 234 -4.60 4.84 4.73
CA ARG A 234 -5.34 3.58 4.62
C ARG A 234 -5.31 3.02 3.20
N ASP A 235 -5.64 3.84 2.22
CA ASP A 235 -5.72 3.43 0.81
C ASP A 235 -4.34 3.04 0.25
N PHE A 236 -3.31 3.84 0.57
CA PHE A 236 -1.94 3.56 0.15
C PHE A 236 -1.41 2.24 0.74
N LEU A 237 -1.52 2.08 2.08
CA LEU A 237 -1.06 0.87 2.76
C LEU A 237 -1.85 -0.36 2.32
N ALA A 238 -3.15 -0.23 2.05
CA ALA A 238 -3.95 -1.34 1.53
C ALA A 238 -3.43 -1.85 0.18
N GLY A 239 -2.87 -0.98 -0.67
CA GLY A 239 -2.21 -1.40 -1.92
C GLY A 239 -1.03 -2.35 -1.69
N LEU A 240 -0.22 -2.09 -0.67
CA LEU A 240 0.95 -2.91 -0.34
C LEU A 240 0.57 -4.36 0.00
N ALA A 241 -0.64 -4.59 0.55
CA ALA A 241 -1.14 -5.94 0.83
C ALA A 241 -1.21 -6.83 -0.43
N PHE A 242 -1.42 -6.19 -1.59
CA PHE A 242 -1.49 -6.83 -2.91
C PHE A 242 -0.15 -6.79 -3.66
N ARG A 243 0.93 -6.35 -3.00
CA ARG A 243 2.20 -6.01 -3.66
C ARG A 243 2.00 -4.98 -4.77
N VAL A 244 1.12 -4.01 -4.54
CA VAL A 244 0.89 -2.88 -5.46
C VAL A 244 1.40 -1.61 -4.81
N PHE A 245 2.40 -1.00 -5.42
CA PHE A 245 2.93 0.29 -4.99
C PHE A 245 2.37 1.41 -5.85
N HIS A 246 1.75 2.41 -5.22
CA HIS A 246 1.23 3.59 -5.90
C HIS A 246 2.37 4.58 -6.14
N SER A 247 2.73 4.81 -7.40
CA SER A 247 3.91 5.58 -7.82
C SER A 247 3.50 6.77 -8.68
N THR A 248 4.06 7.94 -8.39
CA THR A 248 3.89 9.12 -9.24
C THR A 248 4.74 9.02 -10.52
N GLN A 249 4.32 9.74 -11.57
CA GLN A 249 5.07 9.82 -12.84
C GLN A 249 5.69 11.19 -13.10
N TYR A 250 5.27 12.23 -12.38
CA TYR A 250 5.83 13.56 -12.55
C TYR A 250 7.23 13.65 -11.94
N ILE A 251 8.05 14.55 -12.46
CA ILE A 251 9.37 14.85 -11.90
C ILE A 251 9.34 16.19 -11.16
N ARG A 252 10.20 16.35 -10.14
CA ARG A 252 10.42 17.60 -9.41
C ARG A 252 10.78 18.76 -10.35
N HIS A 253 10.52 19.97 -9.88
CA HIS A 253 10.81 21.18 -10.65
C HIS A 253 12.32 21.38 -10.85
N SER A 254 12.74 21.73 -12.07
CA SER A 254 14.14 21.84 -12.48
C SER A 254 14.96 22.89 -11.73
N SER A 255 14.31 23.91 -11.14
CA SER A 255 14.98 24.92 -10.30
C SER A 255 15.49 24.39 -8.95
N CYS A 256 15.01 23.23 -8.50
CA CYS A 256 15.42 22.59 -7.25
C CYS A 256 15.61 21.07 -7.45
N PRO A 257 16.57 20.64 -8.29
CA PRO A 257 16.70 19.22 -8.64
C PRO A 257 17.11 18.37 -7.44
N LEU A 258 17.78 18.98 -6.47
CA LEU A 258 18.39 18.29 -5.34
C LEU A 258 17.48 18.18 -4.10
N TYR A 259 16.27 18.75 -4.14
CA TYR A 259 15.31 18.67 -3.03
C TYR A 259 13.87 18.69 -3.55
N THR A 260 13.02 17.85 -2.99
CA THR A 260 11.57 17.89 -3.21
C THR A 260 10.82 17.50 -1.94
N PRO A 261 9.77 18.23 -1.54
CA PRO A 261 8.85 17.79 -0.49
C PRO A 261 7.83 16.76 -0.99
N GLU A 262 7.71 16.58 -2.31
CA GLU A 262 6.79 15.64 -2.95
C GLU A 262 7.53 14.38 -3.41
N PRO A 263 6.91 13.19 -3.32
CA PRO A 263 7.48 11.96 -3.87
C PRO A 263 7.32 11.96 -5.39
N ASP A 264 8.29 12.55 -6.10
CA ASP A 264 8.35 12.56 -7.57
C ASP A 264 8.93 11.25 -8.13
N VAL A 265 8.96 11.08 -9.45
CA VAL A 265 9.46 9.86 -10.11
C VAL A 265 10.90 9.51 -9.71
N CYS A 266 11.75 10.49 -9.35
CA CYS A 266 13.08 10.23 -8.79
C CYS A 266 12.98 9.47 -7.45
N HIS A 267 12.10 9.90 -6.55
CA HIS A 267 11.87 9.24 -5.27
C HIS A 267 11.36 7.80 -5.45
N GLU A 268 10.38 7.62 -6.33
CA GLU A 268 9.77 6.30 -6.56
C GLU A 268 10.76 5.32 -7.17
N LEU A 269 11.47 5.74 -8.21
CA LEU A 269 12.31 4.84 -9.01
C LEU A 269 13.70 4.62 -8.40
N LEU A 270 14.29 5.62 -7.76
CA LEU A 270 15.62 5.50 -7.16
C LEU A 270 15.57 5.09 -5.68
N GLY A 271 14.49 5.45 -4.98
CA GLY A 271 14.29 5.12 -3.58
C GLY A 271 13.62 3.77 -3.39
N HIS A 272 12.35 3.67 -3.81
CA HIS A 272 11.49 2.53 -3.51
C HIS A 272 11.72 1.31 -4.41
N ALA A 273 11.72 1.50 -5.73
CA ALA A 273 11.72 0.39 -6.69
C ALA A 273 12.85 -0.64 -6.49
N PRO A 274 14.11 -0.27 -6.20
CA PRO A 274 15.18 -1.26 -6.01
C PRO A 274 14.89 -2.25 -4.89
N LEU A 275 14.31 -1.79 -3.77
CA LEU A 275 14.03 -2.66 -2.64
C LEU A 275 12.75 -3.49 -2.83
N PHE A 276 11.78 -3.05 -3.62
CA PHE A 276 10.65 -3.91 -3.96
C PHE A 276 11.05 -5.13 -4.81
N ALA A 277 12.22 -5.12 -5.45
CA ALA A 277 12.78 -6.28 -6.12
C ALA A 277 13.52 -7.25 -5.17
N ASP A 278 13.75 -6.88 -3.91
CA ASP A 278 14.27 -7.80 -2.90
C ASP A 278 13.13 -8.62 -2.25
N PRO A 279 13.22 -9.96 -2.20
CA PRO A 279 12.15 -10.79 -1.65
C PRO A 279 11.83 -10.54 -0.16
N ALA A 280 12.84 -10.26 0.66
CA ALA A 280 12.64 -10.05 2.09
C ALA A 280 11.96 -8.70 2.36
N PHE A 281 12.40 -7.65 1.66
CA PHE A 281 11.79 -6.33 1.73
C PHE A 281 10.37 -6.33 1.15
N ALA A 282 10.13 -7.00 0.02
CA ALA A 282 8.80 -7.14 -0.55
C ALA A 282 7.81 -7.82 0.43
N GLN A 283 8.25 -8.87 1.13
CA GLN A 283 7.44 -9.52 2.18
C GLN A 283 7.20 -8.57 3.36
N PHE A 284 8.23 -7.86 3.81
CA PHE A 284 8.12 -6.87 4.89
C PHE A 284 7.10 -5.77 4.55
N SER A 285 7.19 -5.16 3.37
CA SER A 285 6.24 -4.12 2.93
C SER A 285 4.82 -4.68 2.77
N GLN A 286 4.68 -5.90 2.26
CA GLN A 286 3.37 -6.55 2.15
C GLN A 286 2.74 -6.80 3.52
N GLU A 287 3.53 -7.17 4.53
CA GLU A 287 3.05 -7.39 5.89
C GLU A 287 2.48 -6.11 6.50
N ILE A 288 3.12 -4.95 6.28
CA ILE A 288 2.56 -3.64 6.68
C ILE A 288 1.21 -3.43 5.99
N GLY A 289 1.11 -3.78 4.71
CA GLY A 289 -0.14 -3.68 3.97
C GLY A 289 -1.25 -4.57 4.54
N LEU A 290 -0.95 -5.84 4.82
CA LEU A 290 -1.88 -6.79 5.44
C LEU A 290 -2.33 -6.33 6.83
N ALA A 291 -1.42 -5.78 7.63
CA ALA A 291 -1.72 -5.20 8.93
C ALA A 291 -2.73 -4.05 8.85
N SER A 292 -2.74 -3.29 7.74
CA SER A 292 -3.65 -2.15 7.54
C SER A 292 -5.11 -2.53 7.22
N LEU A 293 -5.35 -3.72 6.67
CA LEU A 293 -6.67 -4.11 6.15
C LEU A 293 -7.70 -4.24 7.29
N GLY A 294 -8.69 -3.35 7.31
CA GLY A 294 -9.70 -3.32 8.38
C GLY A 294 -9.18 -2.87 9.75
N ALA A 295 -7.96 -2.30 9.82
CA ALA A 295 -7.45 -1.75 11.07
C ALA A 295 -8.16 -0.43 11.43
N PRO A 296 -8.39 -0.13 12.73
CA PRO A 296 -8.94 1.16 13.14
C PRO A 296 -8.02 2.33 12.74
N ASP A 297 -8.58 3.54 12.59
CA ASP A 297 -7.84 4.75 12.22
C ASP A 297 -6.59 5.00 13.10
N GLU A 298 -6.69 4.79 14.41
CA GLU A 298 -5.56 4.93 15.34
C GLU A 298 -4.39 4.00 14.96
N TYR A 299 -4.70 2.78 14.53
CA TYR A 299 -3.68 1.81 14.12
C TYR A 299 -3.16 2.10 12.70
N ILE A 300 -3.95 2.70 11.82
CA ILE A 300 -3.46 3.19 10.53
C ILE A 300 -2.41 4.30 10.73
N GLU A 301 -2.65 5.23 11.65
CA GLU A 301 -1.67 6.28 11.99
C GLU A 301 -0.36 5.69 12.53
N LYS A 302 -0.46 4.67 13.40
CA LYS A 302 0.69 3.95 13.94
C LYS A 302 1.45 3.17 12.86
N LEU A 303 0.73 2.47 11.97
CA LEU A 303 1.32 1.76 10.84
C LEU A 303 2.00 2.71 9.86
N ALA A 304 1.39 3.86 9.57
CA ALA A 304 2.00 4.91 8.73
C ALA A 304 3.28 5.46 9.36
N THR A 305 3.33 5.59 10.69
CA THR A 305 4.53 5.97 11.42
C THR A 305 5.63 4.90 11.35
N CYS A 306 5.27 3.62 11.49
CA CYS A 306 6.20 2.52 11.27
C CYS A 306 6.73 2.50 9.82
N PHE A 307 5.86 2.72 8.84
CA PHE A 307 6.23 2.84 7.43
C PHE A 307 7.22 3.99 7.20
N TRP A 308 6.96 5.17 7.77
CA TRP A 308 7.85 6.33 7.71
C TRP A 308 9.26 6.01 8.22
N PHE A 309 9.36 5.40 9.41
CA PHE A 309 10.66 5.08 10.01
C PHE A 309 11.32 3.80 9.49
N THR A 310 10.72 3.14 8.49
CA THR A 310 11.28 1.95 7.84
C THR A 310 11.38 2.17 6.33
N VAL A 311 10.29 1.98 5.61
CA VAL A 311 10.26 2.07 4.14
C VAL A 311 10.71 3.45 3.65
N GLU A 312 10.38 4.54 4.34
CA GLU A 312 10.78 5.90 3.91
C GLU A 312 12.17 6.34 4.44
N PHE A 313 12.42 6.20 5.74
CA PHE A 313 13.63 6.71 6.40
C PHE A 313 14.34 5.66 7.27
N GLY A 314 14.26 4.38 6.88
CA GLY A 314 14.89 3.28 7.60
C GLY A 314 16.39 3.15 7.35
N LEU A 315 17.11 2.77 8.41
CA LEU A 315 18.50 2.36 8.37
C LEU A 315 18.65 0.90 8.78
N CYS A 316 19.66 0.20 8.28
CA CYS A 316 19.95 -1.18 8.68
C CYS A 316 21.41 -1.37 9.08
N ARG A 317 21.68 -2.39 9.90
CA ARG A 317 23.04 -2.85 10.21
C ARG A 317 23.46 -3.98 9.29
N GLN A 318 24.60 -3.85 8.62
CA GLN A 318 25.19 -4.87 7.74
C GLN A 318 26.69 -4.92 8.00
N ASP A 319 27.19 -6.09 8.39
CA ASP A 319 28.61 -6.32 8.70
C ASP A 319 29.19 -5.29 9.70
N GLY A 320 28.38 -4.93 10.71
CA GLY A 320 28.74 -3.94 11.73
C GLY A 320 28.70 -2.47 11.27
N GLN A 321 28.34 -2.22 10.00
CA GLN A 321 28.19 -0.88 9.43
C GLN A 321 26.71 -0.47 9.32
N LEU A 322 26.46 0.83 9.43
CA LEU A 322 25.14 1.41 9.21
C LEU A 322 24.96 1.70 7.72
N LYS A 323 23.82 1.32 7.16
CA LYS A 323 23.45 1.54 5.75
C LYS A 323 22.02 2.05 5.65
N ALA A 324 21.74 2.83 4.61
CA ALA A 324 20.40 3.33 4.33
C ALA A 324 19.62 2.36 3.44
N PHE A 325 18.34 2.18 3.78
CA PHE A 325 17.39 1.48 2.92
C PHE A 325 16.10 2.29 2.71
N GLY A 326 15.82 3.29 3.54
CA GLY A 326 14.66 4.16 3.35
C GLY A 326 14.69 4.89 2.01
N ALA A 327 13.57 4.89 1.29
CA ALA A 327 13.45 5.52 -0.02
C ALA A 327 13.69 7.03 0.00
N GLY A 328 13.23 7.72 1.06
CA GLY A 328 13.52 9.14 1.30
C GLY A 328 15.01 9.43 1.43
N LEU A 329 15.78 8.50 2.00
CA LEU A 329 17.24 8.59 2.06
C LEU A 329 17.87 8.30 0.70
N LEU A 330 17.48 7.20 0.05
CA LEU A 330 18.06 6.75 -1.21
C LEU A 330 17.74 7.66 -2.41
N SER A 331 16.82 8.61 -2.26
CA SER A 331 16.45 9.61 -3.27
C SER A 331 16.84 11.05 -2.90
N SER A 332 17.49 11.25 -1.76
CA SER A 332 17.93 12.55 -1.23
C SER A 332 19.41 12.51 -0.88
N PHE A 333 20.26 13.07 -1.75
CA PHE A 333 21.71 13.05 -1.57
C PHE A 333 22.15 13.65 -0.21
N GLY A 334 21.52 14.76 0.20
CA GLY A 334 21.88 15.47 1.42
C GLY A 334 21.44 14.73 2.68
N GLU A 335 20.25 14.12 2.66
CA GLU A 335 19.75 13.36 3.80
C GLU A 335 20.42 11.99 3.92
N LEU A 336 20.80 11.37 2.79
CA LEU A 336 21.61 10.15 2.75
C LEU A 336 22.94 10.34 3.49
N GLN A 337 23.66 11.42 3.20
CA GLN A 337 24.92 11.73 3.90
C GLN A 337 24.68 12.09 5.37
N TYR A 338 23.63 12.89 5.65
CA TYR A 338 23.30 13.32 7.00
C TYR A 338 22.93 12.13 7.91
N SER A 339 22.11 11.20 7.43
CA SER A 339 21.63 10.03 8.19
C SER A 339 22.77 9.14 8.71
N LEU A 340 23.91 9.11 8.00
CA LEU A 340 25.10 8.33 8.34
C LEU A 340 26.24 9.17 8.95
N SER A 341 26.02 10.47 9.19
CA SER A 341 27.06 11.41 9.67
C SER A 341 27.39 11.31 11.17
N GLY A 342 26.64 10.52 11.94
CA GLY A 342 26.72 10.46 13.40
C GLY A 342 26.09 11.66 14.14
N LYS A 343 25.51 12.62 13.41
CA LYS A 343 24.75 13.74 13.96
C LYS A 343 23.34 13.37 14.46
N PRO A 344 22.52 12.58 13.72
CA PRO A 344 21.18 12.28 14.16
C PRO A 344 21.15 11.23 15.28
N GLU A 345 20.07 11.20 16.05
CA GLU A 345 19.84 10.18 17.05
C GLU A 345 19.43 8.85 16.38
N LEU A 346 20.03 7.74 16.80
CA LEU A 346 19.73 6.40 16.28
C LEU A 346 19.06 5.55 17.35
N LYS A 347 17.91 4.95 17.02
CA LYS A 347 17.17 4.04 17.91
C LYS A 347 17.01 2.67 17.27
N PRO A 348 16.96 1.56 18.05
CA PRO A 348 16.60 0.27 17.49
C PRO A 348 15.14 0.27 17.03
N PHE A 349 14.88 -0.31 15.85
CA PHE A 349 13.52 -0.46 15.35
C PHE A 349 12.72 -1.42 16.24
N GLU A 350 11.71 -0.85 16.91
CA GLU A 350 10.81 -1.56 17.82
C GLU A 350 9.40 -0.99 17.60
N PRO A 351 8.52 -1.68 16.82
CA PRO A 351 7.25 -1.14 16.36
C PRO A 351 6.39 -0.50 17.44
N PHE A 352 6.31 -1.09 18.63
CA PHE A 352 5.56 -0.54 19.77
C PHE A 352 6.03 0.86 20.20
N LYS A 353 7.32 1.16 20.06
CA LYS A 353 7.91 2.47 20.37
C LYS A 353 7.93 3.37 19.14
N THR A 354 8.30 2.81 17.98
CA THR A 354 8.39 3.54 16.72
C THR A 354 7.03 4.12 16.33
N ALA A 355 5.95 3.35 16.46
CA ALA A 355 4.59 3.72 16.08
C ALA A 355 4.04 5.01 16.71
N VAL A 356 4.62 5.49 17.81
CA VAL A 356 4.18 6.69 18.52
C VAL A 356 5.22 7.82 18.47
N GLN A 357 6.31 7.63 17.72
CA GLN A 357 7.35 8.64 17.56
C GLN A 357 6.90 9.72 16.57
N LYS A 358 6.94 10.99 16.99
CA LYS A 358 6.69 12.15 16.11
C LYS A 358 7.89 12.42 15.19
N TYR A 359 7.64 12.99 14.02
CA TYR A 359 8.67 13.31 13.02
C TYR A 359 8.36 14.58 12.20
N PRO A 360 9.38 15.36 11.80
CA PRO A 360 9.23 16.42 10.81
C PRO A 360 9.19 15.86 9.39
N ILE A 361 8.65 16.64 8.45
CA ILE A 361 8.39 16.18 7.07
C ILE A 361 9.00 17.12 6.03
N THR A 362 9.40 18.31 6.47
CA THR A 362 9.99 19.38 5.66
C THR A 362 11.47 19.62 6.01
N GLU A 363 12.02 18.80 6.91
CA GLU A 363 13.38 18.91 7.44
C GLU A 363 13.97 17.51 7.60
N TYR A 364 15.31 17.42 7.66
CA TYR A 364 15.97 16.13 7.88
C TYR A 364 15.55 15.49 9.20
N GLN A 365 15.41 14.17 9.21
CA GLN A 365 14.92 13.47 10.39
C GLN A 365 15.91 13.63 11.57
N PRO A 366 15.48 14.10 12.74
CA PRO A 366 16.34 14.18 13.91
C PRO A 366 16.64 12.79 14.49
N ILE A 367 15.74 11.81 14.24
CA ILE A 367 15.80 10.46 14.77
C ILE A 367 15.60 9.47 13.61
N TYR A 368 16.46 8.46 13.52
CA TYR A 368 16.30 7.32 12.63
C TYR A 368 16.16 6.03 13.42
N PHE A 369 15.41 5.07 12.87
CA PHE A 369 15.32 3.72 13.42
C PHE A 369 16.17 2.74 12.62
N VAL A 370 16.91 1.91 13.35
CA VAL A 370 17.84 0.93 12.79
C VAL A 370 17.24 -0.47 12.93
N ALA A 371 16.99 -1.11 11.80
CA ALA A 371 16.64 -2.52 11.71
C ALA A 371 17.90 -3.39 11.72
N GLU A 372 17.87 -4.53 12.41
CA GLU A 372 19.01 -5.48 12.39
C GLU A 372 19.04 -6.28 11.08
N SER A 373 17.87 -6.61 10.53
CA SER A 373 17.69 -7.16 9.18
C SER A 373 16.25 -6.94 8.73
N PHE A 374 15.95 -7.14 7.44
CA PHE A 374 14.57 -7.13 6.96
C PHE A 374 13.72 -8.26 7.55
N GLU A 375 14.33 -9.42 7.84
CA GLU A 375 13.64 -10.52 8.51
C GLU A 375 13.27 -10.17 9.96
N ASP A 376 14.19 -9.58 10.72
CA ASP A 376 13.90 -9.07 12.08
C ASP A 376 12.80 -8.00 12.05
N ALA A 377 12.88 -7.06 11.12
CA ALA A 377 11.86 -6.02 10.97
C ALA A 377 10.49 -6.62 10.62
N LYS A 378 10.44 -7.62 9.73
CA LYS A 378 9.23 -8.37 9.38
C LYS A 378 8.64 -9.10 10.58
N GLU A 379 9.44 -9.88 11.31
CA GLU A 379 8.96 -10.59 12.49
C GLU A 379 8.41 -9.64 13.57
N LYS A 380 9.08 -8.50 13.78
CA LYS A 380 8.61 -7.47 14.71
C LYS A 380 7.30 -6.84 14.24
N MET A 381 7.15 -6.57 12.95
CA MET A 381 5.90 -6.05 12.40
C MET A 381 4.76 -7.07 12.46
N ILE A 382 5.01 -8.36 12.23
CA ILE A 382 4.02 -9.44 12.41
C ILE A 382 3.53 -9.46 13.87
N LYS A 383 4.48 -9.44 14.83
CA LYS A 383 4.15 -9.40 16.27
C LYS A 383 3.33 -8.16 16.62
N TYR A 384 3.65 -7.02 16.02
CA TYR A 384 2.87 -5.79 16.19
C TYR A 384 1.47 -5.89 15.58
N ALA A 385 1.36 -6.45 14.37
CA ALA A 385 0.10 -6.63 13.65
C ALA A 385 -0.89 -7.53 14.42
N HIS A 386 -0.39 -8.52 15.17
CA HIS A 386 -1.22 -9.34 16.07
C HIS A 386 -1.89 -8.55 17.21
N THR A 387 -1.42 -7.34 17.52
CA THR A 387 -2.03 -6.49 18.56
C THR A 387 -3.13 -5.58 18.02
N ILE A 388 -3.30 -5.51 16.70
CA ILE A 388 -4.32 -4.70 16.05
C ILE A 388 -5.69 -5.34 16.31
N PRO A 389 -6.66 -4.62 16.90
CA PRO A 389 -7.96 -5.18 17.24
C PRO A 389 -8.79 -5.41 15.97
N ARG A 390 -8.75 -6.64 15.46
CA ARG A 390 -9.59 -7.16 14.37
C ARG A 390 -10.11 -8.54 14.77
N HIS A 391 -11.35 -8.85 14.39
CA HIS A 391 -12.01 -10.12 14.74
C HIS A 391 -11.75 -11.25 13.73
N PHE A 392 -10.78 -11.07 12.84
CA PHE A 392 -10.46 -11.98 11.74
C PHE A 392 -8.97 -11.89 11.40
N GLY A 393 -8.41 -13.01 10.92
CA GLY A 393 -7.12 -13.01 10.23
C GLY A 393 -7.29 -12.56 8.78
N VAL A 394 -6.21 -12.06 8.18
CA VAL A 394 -6.15 -11.74 6.75
C VAL A 394 -5.02 -12.52 6.11
N ARG A 395 -5.28 -13.07 4.92
CA ARG A 395 -4.28 -13.78 4.11
C ARG A 395 -4.37 -13.31 2.67
N TYR A 396 -3.24 -12.98 2.07
CA TYR A 396 -3.17 -12.76 0.63
C TYR A 396 -3.05 -14.10 -0.11
N ASN A 397 -3.95 -14.33 -1.06
CA ASN A 397 -3.84 -15.45 -2.00
C ASN A 397 -3.23 -14.93 -3.32
N PRO A 398 -1.98 -15.30 -3.65
CA PRO A 398 -1.30 -14.81 -4.85
C PRO A 398 -1.89 -15.36 -6.16
N TYR A 399 -2.53 -16.54 -6.13
CA TYR A 399 -3.10 -17.16 -7.33
C TYR A 399 -4.35 -16.44 -7.82
N THR A 400 -5.20 -16.02 -6.89
CA THR A 400 -6.45 -15.29 -7.18
C THR A 400 -6.31 -13.79 -7.02
N GLN A 401 -5.16 -13.32 -6.52
CA GLN A 401 -4.85 -11.92 -6.21
C GLN A 401 -5.94 -11.27 -5.32
N SER A 402 -6.33 -12.00 -4.27
CA SER A 402 -7.40 -11.61 -3.35
C SER A 402 -7.02 -11.78 -1.89
N ILE A 403 -7.70 -11.05 -1.02
CA ILE A 403 -7.62 -11.19 0.44
C ILE A 403 -8.66 -12.20 0.90
N GLU A 404 -8.18 -13.25 1.56
CA GLU A 404 -8.99 -14.21 2.29
C GLU A 404 -9.10 -13.77 3.74
N LEU A 405 -10.32 -13.75 4.26
CA LEU A 405 -10.58 -13.54 5.68
C LEU A 405 -10.57 -14.89 6.37
N LEU A 406 -9.88 -14.98 7.51
CA LEU A 406 -9.77 -16.18 8.32
C LEU A 406 -10.50 -15.95 9.64
N ASP A 407 -11.79 -16.28 9.68
CA ASP A 407 -12.68 -16.05 10.82
C ASP A 407 -13.54 -17.27 11.18
N SER A 408 -13.32 -18.41 10.51
CA SER A 408 -14.08 -19.64 10.71
C SER A 408 -13.20 -20.89 10.69
N LYS A 409 -13.69 -21.96 11.35
CA LYS A 409 -12.98 -23.24 11.44
C LYS A 409 -12.65 -23.86 10.06
N PRO A 410 -13.58 -23.94 9.09
CA PRO A 410 -13.28 -24.56 7.79
C PRO A 410 -12.17 -23.85 7.01
N GLN A 411 -12.07 -22.52 7.12
CA GLN A 411 -11.01 -21.76 6.48
C GLN A 411 -9.63 -22.06 7.09
N ILE A 412 -9.58 -22.21 8.42
CA ILE A 412 -8.36 -22.60 9.12
C ILE A 412 -7.96 -24.03 8.76
N GLU A 413 -8.92 -24.96 8.70
CA GLU A 413 -8.66 -26.34 8.24
C GLU A 413 -8.09 -26.36 6.82
N GLY A 414 -8.68 -25.61 5.88
CA GLY A 414 -8.16 -25.49 4.51
C GLY A 414 -6.75 -24.88 4.45
N LEU A 415 -6.41 -23.95 5.33
CA LEU A 415 -5.05 -23.41 5.43
C LEU A 415 -4.06 -24.46 5.95
N VAL A 416 -4.44 -25.25 6.96
CA VAL A 416 -3.62 -26.35 7.49
C VAL A 416 -3.34 -27.39 6.40
N ASP A 417 -4.34 -27.74 5.61
CA ASP A 417 -4.18 -28.68 4.50
C ASP A 417 -3.20 -28.17 3.43
N ASN A 418 -3.28 -26.87 3.09
CA ASN A 418 -2.33 -26.24 2.17
C ASN A 418 -0.90 -26.27 2.73
N ILE A 419 -0.71 -25.94 4.00
CA ILE A 419 0.61 -26.01 4.66
C ILE A 419 1.13 -27.45 4.68
N HIS A 420 0.25 -28.44 4.91
CA HIS A 420 0.62 -29.84 4.86
C HIS A 420 1.16 -30.23 3.48
N GLN A 421 0.54 -29.75 2.40
CA GLN A 421 1.01 -30.01 1.04
C GLN A 421 2.41 -29.41 0.80
N GLU A 422 2.64 -28.17 1.21
CA GLU A 422 3.96 -27.53 1.13
C GLU A 422 5.03 -28.31 1.92
N MET A 423 4.68 -28.79 3.11
CA MET A 423 5.56 -29.65 3.91
C MET A 423 5.87 -30.97 3.21
N GLN A 424 4.93 -31.58 2.49
CA GLN A 424 5.20 -32.78 1.71
C GLN A 424 6.16 -32.50 0.55
N ILE A 425 6.03 -31.37 -0.13
CA ILE A 425 6.96 -30.93 -1.19
C ILE A 425 8.37 -30.77 -0.62
N LEU A 426 8.50 -30.12 0.54
CA LEU A 426 9.78 -29.97 1.24
C LEU A 426 10.39 -31.34 1.58
N LEU A 427 9.61 -32.26 2.14
CA LEU A 427 10.08 -33.59 2.50
C LEU A 427 10.51 -34.40 1.27
N ASP A 428 9.80 -34.30 0.16
CA ASP A 428 10.18 -34.94 -1.11
C ASP A 428 11.48 -34.35 -1.67
N ALA A 429 11.64 -33.03 -1.64
CA ALA A 429 12.87 -32.37 -2.07
C ALA A 429 14.08 -32.77 -1.21
N LEU A 430 13.91 -32.82 0.11
CA LEU A 430 14.95 -33.27 1.04
C LEU A 430 15.38 -34.71 0.84
N ARG A 431 14.51 -35.59 0.33
CA ARG A 431 14.87 -36.98 0.00
C ARG A 431 15.68 -37.11 -1.30
N LYS A 432 15.63 -36.10 -2.17
CA LYS A 432 16.33 -36.08 -3.47
C LYS A 432 17.73 -35.48 -3.39
N LEU A 433 17.97 -34.62 -2.39
CA LEU A 433 19.29 -34.09 -2.03
C LEU A 433 20.03 -35.11 -1.16
#